data_AF-A0A2P4NXZ8-F1
#
_entry.id   AF-A0A2P4NXZ8-F1
#
_cell.length_a   1.000
_cell.length_b   1.000
_cell.length_c   1.000
_cell.angle_alpha   90.00
_cell.angle_beta   90.00
_cell.angle_gamma   90.00
#
_symmetry.space_group_name_H-M   'P 1'
#
loop_
_entity.id
_entity.type
_entity.pdbx_description
1 polymer ?
#
loop_
_entity_poly.entity_id
_entity_poly.type
_entity_poly.pdbx_seq_one_letter_code
_entity_poly.pdbx_strand_id
1 'polypeptide(L)'
;MKEIEVWENVLKWGLAKNQTIVSKPLDKWTDDDFKTIKNTLQHCIPLIRFYSLSPKDFLCKIYPYKKLLDQQLFESLLSSYMNPDSEPSDNNILLPRNIKIDEIIDTKIVNLNIISIIFRWINNVDYNSKYSYLRELYLPYKFKLILRGSRDGFTPTKFHELCDNKSNTITFIKVKGTDEILGGYNPLTWTPSGSYHQTMHSFIFSFK
;
A
#
# COMPACT_ATOMS: atom_id res chain seq x y z
N MET A 1 -9.05 -5.71 7.66
CA MET A 1 -8.44 -5.27 8.92
C MET A 1 -7.29 -4.36 8.57
N LYS A 2 -7.29 -3.13 9.09
CA LYS A 2 -6.17 -2.20 8.90
C LYS A 2 -4.96 -2.70 9.68
N GLU A 3 -3.74 -2.39 9.24
CA GLU A 3 -2.55 -2.87 9.95
C GLU A 3 -2.47 -2.35 11.39
N ILE A 4 -2.97 -1.13 11.63
CA ILE A 4 -3.03 -0.58 12.99
C ILE A 4 -3.91 -1.41 13.93
N GLU A 5 -5.02 -1.96 13.44
CA GLU A 5 -5.89 -2.84 14.21
C GLU A 5 -5.18 -4.16 14.54
N VAL A 6 -4.30 -4.65 13.66
CA VAL A 6 -3.48 -5.84 13.92
C VAL A 6 -2.51 -5.55 15.07
N TRP A 7 -1.80 -4.42 15.04
CA TRP A 7 -0.90 -4.00 16.11
C TRP A 7 -1.63 -3.86 17.45
N GLU A 8 -2.77 -3.16 17.49
CA GLU A 8 -3.53 -2.97 18.72
C GLU A 8 -4.02 -4.28 19.33
N ASN A 9 -4.45 -5.23 18.48
CA ASN A 9 -4.86 -6.56 18.95
C ASN A 9 -3.68 -7.40 19.45
N VAL A 10 -2.53 -7.36 18.77
CA VAL A 10 -1.30 -8.04 19.21
C VAL A 10 -0.82 -7.49 20.54
N LEU A 11 -0.79 -6.17 20.68
CA LEU A 11 -0.42 -5.51 21.92
C LEU A 11 -1.39 -5.87 23.04
N LYS A 12 -2.70 -5.76 22.81
CA LYS A 12 -3.73 -6.15 23.79
C LYS A 12 -3.59 -7.60 24.24
N TRP A 13 -3.30 -8.52 23.31
CA TRP A 13 -3.04 -9.92 23.63
C TRP A 13 -1.78 -10.10 24.48
N GLY A 14 -0.67 -9.43 24.12
CA GLY A 14 0.58 -9.47 24.90
C GLY A 14 0.41 -8.93 26.32
N LEU A 15 -0.37 -7.88 26.49
CA LEU A 15 -0.74 -7.33 27.80
C LEU A 15 -1.59 -8.30 28.60
N ALA A 16 -2.60 -8.93 27.99
CA ALA A 16 -3.48 -9.88 28.66
C ALA A 16 -2.74 -11.12 29.18
N LYS A 17 -1.59 -11.47 28.58
CA LYS A 17 -0.70 -12.53 29.08
C LYS A 17 0.09 -12.13 30.34
N ASN A 18 0.13 -10.85 30.67
CA ASN A 18 0.91 -10.28 31.77
C ASN A 18 0.02 -9.46 32.71
N GLN A 19 -0.71 -10.14 33.61
CA GLN A 19 -1.76 -9.55 34.45
C GLN A 19 -1.30 -8.41 35.37
N THR A 20 -0.02 -8.37 35.76
CA THR A 20 0.53 -7.28 36.58
C THR A 20 0.81 -6.01 35.78
N ILE A 21 0.94 -6.12 34.46
CA ILE A 21 1.27 -5.00 33.56
C ILE A 21 0.00 -4.42 32.92
N VAL A 22 -1.00 -5.26 32.61
CA VAL A 22 -2.23 -4.84 31.91
C VAL A 22 -2.98 -3.71 32.61
N SER A 23 -2.90 -3.63 33.95
CA SER A 23 -3.56 -2.60 34.75
C SER A 23 -2.71 -1.34 34.98
N LYS A 24 -1.44 -1.35 34.57
CA LYS A 24 -0.53 -0.21 34.77
C LYS A 24 -0.62 0.74 33.58
N PRO A 25 -0.78 2.06 33.80
CA PRO A 25 -0.64 3.04 32.74
C PRO A 25 0.82 3.05 32.23
N LEU A 26 1.01 3.37 30.94
CA LEU A 26 2.29 3.22 30.24
C LEU A 26 3.45 4.01 30.87
N ASP A 27 3.16 5.17 31.45
CA ASP A 27 4.12 6.03 32.16
C ASP A 27 4.72 5.36 33.42
N LYS A 28 4.06 4.33 33.96
CA LYS A 28 4.50 3.57 35.14
C LYS A 28 5.24 2.27 34.80
N TRP A 29 5.50 2.01 33.52
CA TRP A 29 6.19 0.79 33.11
C TRP A 29 7.67 0.86 33.41
N THR A 30 8.19 -0.17 34.06
CA THR A 30 9.63 -0.34 34.28
C THR A 30 10.30 -0.96 33.05
N ASP A 31 11.63 -0.95 32.99
CA ASP A 31 12.36 -1.63 31.91
C ASP A 31 12.12 -3.15 31.93
N ASP A 32 11.91 -3.75 33.10
CA ASP A 32 11.52 -5.15 33.24
C ASP A 32 10.10 -5.42 32.70
N ASP A 33 9.16 -4.49 32.90
CA ASP A 33 7.83 -4.57 32.30
C ASP A 33 7.94 -4.58 30.77
N PHE A 34 8.71 -3.65 30.18
CA PHE A 34 8.97 -3.60 28.73
C PHE A 34 9.64 -4.88 28.22
N LYS A 35 10.65 -5.39 28.93
CA LYS A 35 11.35 -6.63 28.57
C LYS A 35 10.40 -7.83 28.56
N THR A 36 9.51 -7.92 29.55
CA THR A 36 8.51 -8.98 29.66
C THR A 36 7.55 -8.97 28.48
N ILE A 37 6.99 -7.80 28.14
CA ILE A 37 6.09 -7.66 27.00
C ILE A 37 6.83 -7.91 25.67
N LYS A 38 8.05 -7.39 25.53
CA LYS A 38 8.89 -7.61 24.33
C LYS A 38 9.12 -9.10 24.09
N ASN A 39 9.49 -9.85 25.12
CA ASN A 39 9.66 -11.31 25.03
C ASN A 39 8.35 -12.02 24.66
N THR A 40 7.22 -11.58 25.22
CA THR A 40 5.89 -12.13 24.90
C THR A 40 5.53 -11.91 23.42
N LEU A 41 5.91 -10.76 22.86
CA LEU A 41 5.56 -10.35 21.49
C LEU A 41 6.66 -10.64 20.46
N GLN A 42 7.77 -11.27 20.84
CA GLN A 42 8.97 -11.41 20.01
C GLN A 42 8.70 -12.07 18.64
N HIS A 43 7.77 -13.02 18.58
CA HIS A 43 7.40 -13.72 17.34
C HIS A 43 6.29 -13.00 16.57
N CYS A 44 5.57 -12.07 17.20
CA CYS A 44 4.50 -11.31 16.59
C CYS A 44 5.00 -10.00 15.97
N ILE A 45 5.95 -9.32 16.62
CA ILE A 45 6.52 -8.03 16.16
C ILE A 45 7.01 -8.10 14.70
N PRO A 46 7.79 -9.13 14.28
CA PRO A 46 8.24 -9.24 12.89
C PRO A 46 7.12 -9.43 11.87
N LEU A 47 5.91 -9.83 12.31
CA LEU A 47 4.75 -10.05 11.44
C LEU A 47 3.90 -8.78 11.24
N ILE A 48 4.22 -7.69 11.96
CA ILE A 48 3.56 -6.39 11.84
C ILE A 48 4.21 -5.59 10.71
N ARG A 49 3.38 -5.09 9.80
CA ARG A 49 3.84 -4.28 8.65
C ARG A 49 3.96 -2.82 9.04
N PHE A 50 4.92 -2.50 9.92
CA PHE A 50 5.04 -1.15 10.49
C PHE A 50 5.15 -0.06 9.42
N TYR A 51 5.86 -0.28 8.32
CA TYR A 51 5.99 0.69 7.22
C TYR A 51 4.65 1.04 6.54
N SER A 52 3.63 0.18 6.67
CA SER A 52 2.29 0.36 6.11
C SER A 52 1.36 1.17 7.01
N LEU A 53 1.82 1.62 8.18
CA LEU A 53 1.05 2.50 9.05
C LEU A 53 1.09 3.93 8.53
N SER A 54 0.03 4.70 8.81
CA SER A 54 0.04 6.14 8.58
C SER A 54 1.04 6.83 9.52
N PRO A 55 1.61 7.99 9.16
CA PRO A 55 2.48 8.76 10.07
C PRO A 55 1.80 9.06 11.42
N LYS A 56 0.50 9.34 11.39
CA LYS A 56 -0.32 9.57 12.59
C LYS A 56 -0.38 8.34 13.47
N ASP A 57 -0.66 7.17 12.91
CA ASP A 57 -0.73 5.92 13.67
C ASP A 57 0.64 5.54 14.23
N PHE A 58 1.71 5.71 13.45
CA PHE A 58 3.06 5.52 13.95
C PHE A 58 3.34 6.39 15.19
N LEU A 59 3.09 7.70 15.10
CA LEU A 59 3.34 8.64 16.19
C LEU A 59 2.45 8.39 17.42
N CYS A 60 1.17 8.11 17.23
CA CYS A 60 0.23 7.99 18.35
C CYS A 60 0.20 6.59 18.97
N LYS A 61 0.51 5.53 18.21
CA LYS A 61 0.25 4.14 18.61
C LYS A 61 1.48 3.25 18.64
N ILE A 62 2.54 3.59 17.89
CA ILE A 62 3.80 2.82 17.87
C ILE A 62 4.87 3.51 18.72
N TYR A 63 5.09 4.80 18.51
CA TYR A 63 6.12 5.58 19.19
C TYR A 63 6.09 5.47 20.73
N PRO A 64 4.93 5.47 21.42
CA PRO A 64 4.89 5.29 22.87
C PRO A 64 5.49 3.96 23.34
N TYR A 65 5.47 2.94 22.48
CA TYR A 65 5.97 1.59 22.74
C TYR A 65 7.32 1.32 22.08
N LYS A 66 8.08 2.35 21.69
CA LYS A 66 9.37 2.20 20.98
C LYS A 66 10.35 1.23 21.65
N LYS A 67 10.33 1.11 22.99
CA LYS A 67 11.16 0.16 23.76
C LYS A 67 10.85 -1.32 23.47
N LEU A 68 9.67 -1.63 22.92
CA LEU A 68 9.31 -3.00 22.50
C LEU A 68 9.98 -3.38 21.18
N LEU A 69 10.37 -2.41 20.36
CA LEU A 69 11.02 -2.64 19.08
C LEU A 69 12.53 -2.72 19.26
N ASP A 70 13.21 -3.39 18.34
CA ASP A 70 14.66 -3.32 18.26
C ASP A 70 15.10 -1.94 17.80
N GLN A 71 16.21 -1.44 18.35
CA GLN A 71 16.67 -0.08 18.09
C GLN A 71 16.88 0.17 16.60
N GLN A 72 17.51 -0.76 15.88
CA GLN A 72 17.72 -0.65 14.44
C GLN A 72 16.41 -0.57 13.65
N LEU A 73 15.41 -1.39 14.01
CA LEU A 73 14.09 -1.36 13.38
C LEU A 73 13.40 -0.01 13.63
N PHE A 74 13.42 0.47 14.89
CA PHE A 74 12.79 1.73 15.24
C PHE A 74 13.41 2.93 14.51
N GLU A 75 14.74 3.01 14.47
CA GLU A 75 15.44 4.10 13.77
C GLU A 75 15.18 4.07 12.26
N SER A 76 15.15 2.88 11.64
CA SER A 76 14.80 2.76 10.22
C SER A 76 13.36 3.19 9.95
N LEU A 77 12.41 2.78 10.80
CA LEU A 77 11.02 3.21 10.70
C LEU A 77 10.90 4.73 10.81
N LEU A 78 11.49 5.31 11.85
CA LEU A 78 11.47 6.75 12.10
C LEU A 78 12.06 7.51 10.91
N SER A 79 13.22 7.08 10.41
CA SER A 79 13.87 7.66 9.23
C SER A 79 12.96 7.61 8.00
N SER A 80 12.28 6.49 7.76
CA SER A 80 11.35 6.36 6.62
C SER A 80 10.16 7.32 6.70
N TYR A 81 9.67 7.62 7.91
CA TYR A 81 8.54 8.55 8.10
C TYR A 81 8.97 10.02 8.01
N MET A 82 10.22 10.32 8.36
CA MET A 82 10.76 11.68 8.33
C MET A 82 11.37 12.06 6.99
N ASN A 83 11.91 11.09 6.26
CA ASN A 83 12.56 11.29 4.96
C ASN A 83 11.97 10.31 3.91
N PRO A 84 11.22 10.82 2.91
CA PRO A 84 10.63 10.02 1.84
C PRO A 84 11.61 9.24 0.97
N ASP A 85 12.88 9.67 0.94
CA ASP A 85 13.98 9.07 0.17
C ASP A 85 14.81 8.08 0.99
N SER A 86 14.49 7.93 2.28
CA SER A 86 15.21 7.02 3.17
C SER A 86 14.98 5.57 2.75
N GLU A 87 16.08 4.91 2.40
CA GLU A 87 16.07 3.49 2.11
C GLU A 87 15.83 2.69 3.39
N PRO A 88 14.81 1.82 3.42
CA PRO A 88 14.64 0.92 4.54
C PRO A 88 15.88 0.05 4.69
N SER A 89 16.30 -0.21 5.93
CA SER A 89 17.52 -0.98 6.20
C SER A 89 17.33 -2.50 6.05
N ASP A 90 16.10 -2.97 5.90
CA ASP A 90 15.74 -4.38 5.79
C ASP A 90 15.35 -4.74 4.35
N ASN A 91 15.88 -5.84 3.86
CA ASN A 91 15.55 -6.38 2.53
C ASN A 91 14.23 -7.15 2.52
N ASN A 92 13.69 -7.54 3.68
CA ASN A 92 12.49 -8.38 3.82
C ASN A 92 11.26 -7.61 4.33
N ILE A 93 11.05 -6.40 3.84
CA ILE A 93 9.90 -5.59 4.27
C ILE A 93 8.60 -6.22 3.79
N LEU A 94 7.68 -6.40 4.74
CA LEU A 94 6.35 -6.88 4.44
C LEU A 94 5.52 -5.76 3.79
N LEU A 95 5.06 -5.99 2.56
CA LEU A 95 4.15 -5.10 1.83
C LEU A 95 2.76 -5.05 2.48
N PRO A 96 1.97 -3.96 2.31
CA PRO A 96 0.61 -3.84 2.84
C PRO A 96 -0.25 -5.09 2.62
N ARG A 97 -1.10 -5.45 3.61
CA ARG A 97 -2.00 -6.61 3.48
C ARG A 97 -2.96 -6.41 2.32
N ASN A 98 -3.15 -7.46 1.51
CA ASN A 98 -4.18 -7.48 0.49
C ASN A 98 -5.57 -7.46 1.14
N ILE A 99 -6.28 -6.35 0.93
CA ILE A 99 -7.71 -6.24 1.20
C ILE A 99 -8.48 -6.90 0.03
N LYS A 100 -9.75 -7.26 0.22
CA LYS A 100 -10.58 -7.81 -0.86
C LYS A 100 -10.57 -6.87 -2.08
N ILE A 101 -10.08 -7.37 -3.20
CA ILE A 101 -9.81 -6.61 -4.43
C ILE A 101 -11.10 -6.30 -5.19
N ASP A 102 -12.07 -7.23 -5.16
CA ASP A 102 -13.29 -7.20 -5.98
C ASP A 102 -14.16 -5.96 -5.75
N GLU A 103 -14.09 -5.35 -4.56
CA GLU A 103 -14.86 -4.14 -4.26
C GLU A 103 -14.25 -2.85 -4.85
N ILE A 104 -12.96 -2.88 -5.22
CA ILE A 104 -12.18 -1.75 -5.71
C ILE A 104 -11.96 -1.84 -7.21
N ILE A 105 -11.61 -3.03 -7.72
CA ILE A 105 -11.33 -3.27 -9.13
C ILE A 105 -11.63 -4.73 -9.50
N ASP A 106 -12.34 -4.93 -10.61
CA ASP A 106 -12.49 -6.24 -11.22
C ASP A 106 -11.27 -6.55 -12.11
N THR A 107 -10.27 -7.24 -11.55
CA THR A 107 -9.01 -7.57 -12.24
C THR A 107 -8.53 -8.99 -11.93
N LYS A 108 -7.82 -9.58 -12.90
CA LYS A 108 -7.15 -10.89 -12.77
C LYS A 108 -5.62 -10.79 -12.90
N ILE A 109 -5.09 -9.59 -13.15
CA ILE A 109 -3.69 -9.40 -13.56
C ILE A 109 -2.90 -8.44 -12.67
N VAL A 110 -3.55 -7.66 -11.79
CA VAL A 110 -2.85 -6.73 -10.88
C VAL A 110 -3.37 -6.89 -9.45
N ASN A 111 -2.53 -6.54 -8.47
CA ASN A 111 -2.88 -6.51 -7.05
C ASN A 111 -3.12 -5.06 -6.56
N LEU A 112 -3.57 -4.90 -5.31
CA LEU A 112 -3.88 -3.57 -4.76
C LEU A 112 -2.66 -2.68 -4.54
N ASN A 113 -1.46 -3.24 -4.37
CA ASN A 113 -0.25 -2.43 -4.24
C ASN A 113 0.03 -1.66 -5.54
N ILE A 114 -0.02 -2.35 -6.68
CA ILE A 114 0.11 -1.73 -8.01
C ILE A 114 -0.95 -0.63 -8.19
N ILE A 115 -2.21 -0.94 -7.85
CA ILE A 115 -3.32 0.01 -7.97
C ILE A 115 -3.13 1.24 -7.07
N SER A 116 -2.70 1.04 -5.83
CA SER A 116 -2.41 2.11 -4.87
C SER A 116 -1.31 3.03 -5.39
N ILE A 117 -0.21 2.48 -5.93
CA ILE A 117 0.89 3.26 -6.53
C ILE A 117 0.36 4.11 -7.68
N ILE A 118 -0.44 3.53 -8.57
CA ILE A 118 -1.04 4.24 -9.69
C ILE A 118 -1.97 5.37 -9.22
N PHE A 119 -2.83 5.14 -8.23
CA PHE A 119 -3.70 6.21 -7.71
C PHE A 119 -2.89 7.35 -7.09
N ARG A 120 -1.78 7.02 -6.43
CA ARG A 120 -0.84 8.02 -5.91
C ARG A 120 -0.25 8.87 -7.04
N TRP A 121 0.15 8.26 -8.15
CA TRP A 121 0.61 8.99 -9.33
C TRP A 121 -0.50 9.86 -9.96
N ILE A 122 -1.70 9.33 -10.14
CA ILE A 122 -2.85 10.08 -10.70
C ILE A 122 -3.17 11.32 -9.85
N ASN A 123 -3.14 11.19 -8.53
CA ASN A 123 -3.51 12.25 -7.60
C ASN A 123 -2.31 13.09 -7.12
N ASN A 124 -1.10 12.86 -7.65
CA ASN A 124 0.15 13.49 -7.20
C ASN A 124 0.39 13.38 -5.67
N VAL A 125 -0.01 12.25 -5.06
CA VAL A 125 0.20 11.97 -3.65
C VAL A 125 1.50 11.19 -3.49
N ASP A 126 2.40 11.63 -2.62
CA ASP A 126 3.67 10.97 -2.35
C ASP A 126 4.50 10.67 -3.62
N TYR A 127 4.31 11.46 -4.69
CA TYR A 127 4.92 11.23 -6.01
C TYR A 127 6.46 11.19 -5.96
N ASN A 128 7.05 11.93 -5.01
CA ASN A 128 8.50 11.96 -4.81
C ASN A 128 9.02 10.87 -3.85
N SER A 129 8.14 10.09 -3.20
CA SER A 129 8.60 9.03 -2.30
C SER A 129 8.84 7.74 -3.06
N LYS A 130 10.11 7.39 -3.24
CA LYS A 130 10.57 6.12 -3.83
C LYS A 130 9.94 4.90 -3.13
N TYR A 131 9.64 5.02 -1.84
CA TYR A 131 9.13 3.94 -0.99
C TYR A 131 7.64 4.09 -0.61
N SER A 132 6.88 4.90 -1.35
CA SER A 132 5.43 5.08 -1.16
C SER A 132 4.64 3.77 -1.24
N TYR A 133 5.14 2.76 -1.96
CA TYR A 133 4.53 1.43 -2.05
C TYR A 133 4.51 0.65 -0.72
N LEU A 134 5.32 1.04 0.26
CA LEU A 134 5.32 0.43 1.59
C LEU A 134 4.23 0.97 2.50
N ARG A 135 3.68 2.16 2.19
CA ARG A 135 2.69 2.89 3.00
C ARG A 135 1.31 2.27 2.91
N GLU A 136 0.38 2.76 3.72
CA GLU A 136 -1.03 2.36 3.66
C GLU A 136 -1.56 2.47 2.22
N LEU A 137 -2.37 1.48 1.82
CA LEU A 137 -3.01 1.45 0.51
C LEU A 137 -3.83 2.72 0.28
N TYR A 138 -3.53 3.44 -0.79
CA TYR A 138 -4.24 4.64 -1.20
C TYR A 138 -5.21 4.31 -2.33
N LEU A 139 -6.47 4.09 -1.95
CA LEU A 139 -7.53 3.63 -2.85
C LEU A 139 -8.75 4.58 -2.80
N PRO A 140 -8.60 5.83 -3.26
CA PRO A 140 -9.65 6.87 -3.14
C PRO A 140 -10.86 6.62 -4.04
N TYR A 141 -10.71 5.79 -5.09
CA TYR A 141 -11.72 5.55 -6.09
C TYR A 141 -11.94 4.06 -6.34
N LYS A 142 -13.07 3.73 -6.95
CA LYS A 142 -13.37 2.40 -7.48
C LYS A 142 -13.21 2.42 -9.00
N PHE A 143 -12.50 1.46 -9.55
CA PHE A 143 -12.40 1.28 -11.00
C PHE A 143 -13.65 0.57 -11.53
N LYS A 144 -14.20 1.14 -12.60
CA LYS A 144 -15.22 0.46 -13.41
C LYS A 144 -14.53 -0.22 -14.59
N LEU A 145 -14.65 -1.55 -14.68
CA LEU A 145 -14.13 -2.29 -15.83
C LEU A 145 -14.90 -1.92 -17.09
N ILE A 146 -14.19 -1.35 -18.08
CA ILE A 146 -14.76 -0.99 -19.39
C ILE A 146 -14.53 -2.14 -20.38
N LEU A 147 -13.27 -2.53 -20.57
CA LEU A 147 -12.84 -3.56 -21.50
C LEU A 147 -11.91 -4.57 -20.81
N ARG A 148 -12.09 -5.85 -21.12
CA ARG A 148 -11.19 -6.94 -20.72
C ARG A 148 -10.96 -7.85 -21.91
N GLY A 149 -9.71 -7.96 -22.36
CA GLY A 149 -9.38 -8.76 -23.55
C GLY A 149 -9.84 -10.23 -23.50
N SER A 150 -9.80 -10.87 -22.32
CA SER A 150 -10.30 -12.24 -22.14
C SER A 150 -11.82 -12.40 -22.12
N ARG A 151 -12.58 -11.29 -22.03
CA ARG A 151 -14.06 -11.27 -22.07
C ARG A 151 -14.56 -10.72 -23.40
N ASP A 152 -13.96 -9.62 -23.87
CA ASP A 152 -14.45 -8.81 -24.99
C ASP A 152 -13.64 -9.02 -26.28
N GLY A 153 -12.43 -9.56 -26.19
CA GLY A 153 -11.47 -9.65 -27.29
C GLY A 153 -10.47 -8.49 -27.32
N PHE A 154 -9.45 -8.62 -28.17
CA PHE A 154 -8.31 -7.69 -28.26
C PHE A 154 -8.31 -6.82 -29.53
N THR A 155 -9.45 -6.73 -30.22
CA THR A 155 -9.53 -5.99 -31.50
C THR A 155 -9.67 -4.48 -31.27
N PRO A 156 -9.06 -3.62 -32.11
CA PRO A 156 -9.28 -2.17 -32.07
C PRO A 156 -10.76 -1.77 -32.19
N THR A 157 -11.52 -2.48 -33.03
CA THR A 157 -12.98 -2.25 -33.17
C THR A 157 -13.69 -2.36 -31.83
N LYS A 158 -13.40 -3.41 -31.06
CA LYS A 158 -13.99 -3.60 -29.73
C LYS A 158 -13.54 -2.53 -28.73
N PHE A 159 -12.29 -2.08 -28.84
CA PHE A 159 -11.80 -0.97 -28.02
C PHE A 159 -12.63 0.30 -28.27
N HIS A 160 -12.80 0.72 -29.52
CA HIS A 160 -13.59 1.91 -29.85
C HIS A 160 -15.06 1.77 -29.45
N GLU A 161 -15.67 0.58 -29.65
CA GLU A 161 -17.05 0.31 -29.22
C GLU A 161 -17.26 0.53 -27.71
N LEU A 162 -16.29 0.15 -26.87
CA LEU A 162 -16.43 0.20 -25.40
C LEU A 162 -15.81 1.45 -24.76
N CYS A 163 -14.73 1.98 -25.32
CA CYS A 163 -13.88 3.00 -24.70
C CYS A 163 -14.10 4.42 -25.28
N ASP A 164 -14.67 4.57 -26.47
CA ASP A 164 -14.92 5.90 -27.02
C ASP A 164 -15.86 6.71 -26.10
N ASN A 165 -15.62 8.02 -26.03
CA ASN A 165 -16.29 8.95 -25.13
C ASN A 165 -16.05 8.67 -23.62
N LYS A 166 -15.06 7.84 -23.27
CA LYS A 166 -14.60 7.64 -21.89
C LYS A 166 -13.31 8.43 -21.66
N SER A 167 -13.20 9.06 -20.50
CA SER A 167 -12.00 9.76 -20.01
C SER A 167 -11.51 9.15 -18.70
N ASN A 168 -10.36 9.61 -18.20
CA ASN A 168 -9.75 9.11 -16.95
C ASN A 168 -9.63 7.59 -16.92
N THR A 169 -9.13 7.04 -18.03
CA THR A 169 -9.01 5.60 -18.23
C THR A 169 -7.61 5.11 -17.88
N ILE A 170 -7.53 3.89 -17.36
CA ILE A 170 -6.27 3.20 -17.17
C ILE A 170 -6.28 1.88 -17.92
N THR A 171 -5.17 1.57 -18.57
CA THR A 171 -4.96 0.32 -19.29
C THR A 171 -3.91 -0.51 -18.59
N PHE A 172 -4.20 -1.80 -18.43
CA PHE A 172 -3.28 -2.80 -17.90
C PHE A 172 -3.09 -3.93 -18.92
N ILE A 173 -1.85 -4.27 -19.19
CA ILE A 173 -1.45 -5.29 -20.16
C ILE A 173 -0.50 -6.25 -19.45
N LYS A 174 -0.88 -7.53 -19.33
CA LYS A 174 0.01 -8.58 -18.86
C LYS A 174 0.79 -9.17 -20.03
N VAL A 175 2.11 -9.16 -19.94
CA VAL A 175 2.99 -9.74 -20.97
C VAL A 175 2.93 -11.27 -20.89
N LYS A 176 2.79 -11.94 -22.03
CA LYS A 176 2.67 -13.41 -22.06
C LYS A 176 4.00 -14.05 -21.67
N GLY A 177 3.94 -15.03 -20.77
CA GLY A 177 5.11 -15.78 -20.32
C GLY A 177 5.94 -15.08 -19.25
N THR A 178 5.49 -13.92 -18.77
CA THR A 178 6.12 -13.18 -17.67
C THR A 178 5.06 -12.70 -16.67
N ASP A 179 5.51 -12.19 -15.53
CA ASP A 179 4.66 -11.46 -14.57
C ASP A 179 4.70 -9.94 -14.76
N GLU A 180 5.33 -9.47 -15.84
CA GLU A 180 5.42 -8.05 -16.17
C GLU A 180 4.05 -7.48 -16.54
N ILE A 181 3.72 -6.35 -15.92
CA ILE A 181 2.53 -5.56 -16.19
C ILE A 181 2.94 -4.23 -16.79
N LEU A 182 2.48 -3.98 -18.02
CA LEU A 182 2.62 -2.71 -18.71
C LEU A 182 1.29 -1.95 -18.71
N GLY A 183 1.35 -0.65 -18.89
CA GLY A 183 0.12 0.12 -19.00
C GLY A 183 0.33 1.62 -19.11
N GLY A 184 -0.78 2.33 -19.00
CA GLY A 184 -0.78 3.78 -19.00
C GLY A 184 -2.12 4.36 -18.56
N TYR A 185 -2.05 5.58 -18.05
CA TYR A 185 -3.20 6.39 -17.69
C TYR A 185 -3.42 7.45 -18.76
N ASN A 186 -4.66 7.55 -19.24
CA ASN A 186 -5.11 8.60 -20.15
C ASN A 186 -6.27 9.39 -19.49
N PRO A 187 -6.04 10.66 -19.12
CA PRO A 187 -7.07 11.53 -18.55
C PRO A 187 -8.03 12.08 -19.61
N LEU A 188 -7.62 12.10 -20.89
CA LEU A 188 -8.42 12.66 -21.97
C LEU A 188 -9.50 11.67 -22.42
N THR A 189 -10.54 12.22 -23.04
CA THR A 189 -11.61 11.44 -23.65
C THR A 189 -11.09 10.72 -24.90
N TRP A 190 -11.32 9.41 -24.99
CA TRP A 190 -11.09 8.66 -26.23
C TRP A 190 -12.06 9.12 -27.32
N THR A 191 -11.53 9.43 -28.49
CA THR A 191 -12.30 9.85 -29.66
C THR A 191 -12.07 8.87 -30.80
N PRO A 192 -13.05 8.70 -31.70
CA PRO A 192 -12.87 7.91 -32.92
C PRO A 192 -11.91 8.57 -33.92
N SER A 193 -11.52 9.84 -33.69
CA SER A 193 -10.56 10.55 -34.53
C SER A 193 -9.14 10.02 -34.31
N GLY A 194 -8.40 9.78 -35.40
CA GLY A 194 -6.97 9.43 -35.36
C GLY A 194 -6.04 10.60 -35.01
N SER A 195 -6.54 11.62 -34.32
CA SER A 195 -5.79 12.83 -33.99
C SER A 195 -5.03 12.66 -32.68
N TYR A 196 -3.79 13.14 -32.66
CA TYR A 196 -3.01 13.22 -31.42
C TYR A 196 -3.54 14.36 -30.55
N HIS A 197 -3.64 14.10 -29.25
CA HIS A 197 -3.98 15.09 -28.25
C HIS A 197 -2.86 15.14 -27.19
N GLN A 198 -2.59 16.34 -26.69
CA GLN A 198 -1.54 16.57 -25.71
C GLN A 198 -2.12 16.81 -24.32
N THR A 199 -1.47 16.23 -23.31
CA THR A 199 -1.75 16.50 -21.89
C THR A 199 -0.48 16.22 -21.07
N MET A 200 -0.30 16.93 -19.97
CA MET A 200 0.81 16.71 -19.02
C MET A 200 0.47 15.65 -17.96
N HIS A 201 -0.77 15.15 -17.94
CA HIS A 201 -1.26 14.23 -16.91
C HIS A 201 -1.30 12.76 -17.36
N SER A 202 -0.95 12.47 -18.61
CA SER A 202 -0.80 11.10 -19.10
C SER A 202 0.55 10.52 -18.69
N PHE A 203 0.59 9.24 -18.36
CA PHE A 203 1.84 8.53 -18.09
C PHE A 203 1.73 7.05 -18.50
N ILE A 204 2.88 6.44 -18.74
CA ILE A 204 3.04 5.00 -18.96
C ILE A 204 3.79 4.38 -17.77
N PHE A 205 3.62 3.08 -17.57
CA PHE A 205 4.28 2.38 -16.48
C PHE A 205 4.64 0.94 -16.84
N SER A 206 5.61 0.40 -16.10
CA SER A 206 5.97 -1.02 -16.07
C SER A 206 6.19 -1.47 -14.63
N PHE A 207 5.62 -2.60 -14.26
CA PHE A 207 5.86 -3.30 -13.00
C PHE A 207 6.42 -4.70 -13.32
N LYS A 208 7.55 -5.05 -12.71
CA LYS A 208 8.21 -6.36 -12.83
C LYS A 208 8.24 -7.07 -11.49
#